data_AF-A0A5B6TWD7-F1
#
_entry.id   AF-A0A5B6TWD7-F1
#
_cell.length_a   1.000
_cell.length_b   1.000
_cell.length_c   1.000
_cell.angle_alpha   90.00
_cell.angle_beta   90.00
_cell.angle_gamma   90.00
#
_symmetry.space_group_name_H-M   'P 1'
#
loop_
_entity.id
_entity.type
_entity.pdbx_description
1 polymer ?
#
loop_
_entity_poly.entity_id
_entity_poly.type
_entity_poly.pdbx_seq_one_letter_code
_entity_poly.pdbx_strand_id
1 'polypeptide(L)'
;MRNGLPTSTVERYRGSLAGWDCRQVRMAVELVSFGDLPPADLAALNAISTRLRPTPEQVDGTIAAGREAVRVTRACVRRSAGRKNAPES
;
A
#
# COMPACT_ATOMS: atom_id res chain seq x y z
N MET A 1 -18.80 6.85 -18.20
CA MET A 1 -17.59 7.00 -17.35
C MET A 1 -18.01 6.88 -15.89
N ARG A 2 -17.36 6.01 -15.10
CA ARG A 2 -17.75 5.73 -13.71
C ARG A 2 -17.16 6.82 -12.81
N ASN A 3 -17.95 7.87 -12.56
CA ASN A 3 -17.51 9.06 -11.83
C ASN A 3 -17.56 8.85 -10.31
N GLY A 4 -16.39 8.57 -9.72
CA GLY A 4 -16.07 8.87 -8.31
C GLY A 4 -16.88 8.17 -7.23
N LEU A 5 -16.38 8.24 -5.99
CA LEU A 5 -17.12 7.87 -4.79
C LEU A 5 -18.48 8.62 -4.74
N PRO A 6 -19.58 7.99 -4.29
CA PRO A 6 -20.87 8.67 -4.13
C PRO A 6 -20.76 9.89 -3.23
N THR A 7 -21.50 10.96 -3.54
CA THR A 7 -21.49 12.21 -2.78
C THR A 7 -21.76 12.01 -1.29
N SER A 8 -22.71 11.14 -0.93
CA SER A 8 -23.02 10.78 0.46
C SER A 8 -21.86 10.08 1.17
N THR A 9 -21.05 9.32 0.44
CA THR A 9 -19.83 8.70 0.95
C THR A 9 -18.74 9.74 1.16
N VAL A 10 -18.58 10.68 0.23
CA VAL A 10 -17.62 11.79 0.35
C VAL A 10 -17.95 12.67 1.55
N GLU A 11 -19.22 13.03 1.72
CA GLU A 11 -19.70 13.81 2.85
C GLU A 11 -19.54 13.05 4.18
N ARG A 12 -19.81 11.74 4.20
CA ARG A 12 -19.53 10.91 5.38
C ARG A 12 -18.05 10.89 5.77
N TYR A 13 -17.14 10.81 4.80
CA TYR A 13 -15.69 10.72 5.09
C TYR A 13 -15.02 12.07 5.36
N ARG A 14 -15.51 13.15 4.73
CA ARG A 14 -14.89 14.48 4.82
C ARG A 14 -15.68 15.46 5.69
N GLY A 15 -16.93 15.15 6.02
CA GLY A 15 -17.87 16.06 6.68
C GLY A 15 -18.41 17.18 5.79
N SER A 16 -17.93 17.31 4.54
CA SER A 16 -18.29 18.39 3.62
C SER A 16 -17.88 18.06 2.18
N LEU A 17 -18.60 18.64 1.21
CA LEU A 17 -18.26 18.60 -0.21
C LEU A 17 -17.39 19.77 -0.67
N ALA A 18 -17.07 20.73 0.21
CA ALA A 18 -16.26 21.90 -0.14
C ALA A 18 -14.91 21.48 -0.74
N GLY A 19 -14.61 22.03 -1.93
CA GLY A 19 -13.39 21.72 -2.68
C GLY A 19 -13.27 20.27 -3.18
N TRP A 20 -14.36 19.50 -3.23
CA TRP A 20 -14.34 18.14 -3.78
C TRP A 20 -14.23 18.15 -5.31
N ASP A 21 -13.20 17.50 -5.85
CA ASP A 21 -13.08 17.19 -7.27
C ASP A 21 -12.71 15.71 -7.41
N CYS A 22 -13.65 14.92 -7.93
CA CYS A 22 -13.45 13.48 -8.10
C CYS A 22 -12.29 13.14 -9.04
N ARG A 23 -11.86 14.08 -9.92
CA ARG A 23 -10.72 13.91 -10.83
C ARG A 23 -9.37 13.96 -10.11
N GLN A 24 -9.33 14.48 -8.88
CA GLN A 24 -8.12 14.50 -8.04
C GLN A 24 -7.93 13.19 -7.27
N VAL A 25 -8.92 12.30 -7.27
CA VAL A 25 -8.83 11.00 -6.62
C VAL A 25 -8.10 10.03 -7.55
N ARG A 26 -6.92 9.58 -7.12
CA ARG A 26 -6.20 8.50 -7.80
C ARG A 26 -6.30 7.24 -6.94
N MET A 27 -6.77 6.16 -7.53
CA MET A 27 -6.81 4.85 -6.90
C MET A 27 -5.72 3.98 -7.55
N ALA A 28 -4.97 3.26 -6.72
CA ALA A 28 -4.01 2.26 -7.15
C ALA A 28 -4.29 0.96 -6.41
N VAL A 29 -4.12 -0.16 -7.10
CA VAL A 29 -4.14 -1.50 -6.51
C VAL A 29 -2.72 -2.02 -6.60
N GLU A 30 -2.15 -2.40 -5.47
CA GLU A 30 -0.76 -2.85 -5.36
C GLU A 30 -0.73 -4.22 -4.69
N LEU A 31 0.14 -5.11 -5.19
CA LEU A 31 0.48 -6.35 -4.52
C LEU A 31 1.56 -6.04 -3.48
N VAL A 32 1.27 -6.31 -2.21
CA VAL A 32 2.24 -6.20 -1.12
C VAL A 32 2.80 -7.59 -0.84
N SER A 33 4.13 -7.74 -0.92
CA SER A 33 4.81 -9.02 -0.68
C SER A 33 5.98 -8.83 0.29
N PHE A 34 6.21 -9.80 1.18
CA PHE A 34 7.45 -9.85 1.97
C PHE A 34 8.67 -10.13 1.11
N GLY A 35 8.49 -10.61 -0.13
CA GLY A 35 9.58 -10.73 -1.10
C GLY A 35 10.19 -9.39 -1.52
N ASP A 36 9.50 -8.28 -1.24
CA ASP A 36 10.00 -6.93 -1.52
C ASP A 36 10.92 -6.38 -0.39
N LEU A 37 11.08 -7.13 0.70
CA LEU A 37 11.97 -6.79 1.82
C LEU A 37 13.41 -7.28 1.59
N PRO A 38 14.40 -6.73 2.31
CA PRO A 38 15.76 -7.28 2.32
C PRO A 38 15.76 -8.80 2.59
N PRO A 39 16.68 -9.58 1.98
CA PRO A 39 16.69 -11.04 2.10
C PRO A 39 16.76 -11.57 3.54
N ALA A 40 17.44 -10.83 4.43
CA ALA A 40 17.55 -11.18 5.84
C ALA A 40 16.20 -11.13 6.57
N ASP A 41 15.37 -10.13 6.25
CA ASP A 41 14.05 -9.96 6.86
C ASP A 41 13.09 -11.06 6.37
N LEU A 42 13.13 -11.38 5.08
CA LEU A 42 12.36 -12.48 4.52
C LEU A 42 12.74 -13.82 5.17
N ALA A 43 14.03 -14.07 5.38
CA ALA A 43 14.50 -15.29 6.04
C ALA A 43 14.02 -15.39 7.50
N ALA A 44 14.09 -14.28 8.25
CA ALA A 44 13.60 -14.22 9.62
C ALA A 44 12.08 -14.48 9.71
N LEU A 45 11.30 -13.91 8.79
CA LEU A 45 9.85 -14.11 8.72
C LEU A 45 9.48 -15.56 8.38
N ASN A 46 10.19 -16.19 7.43
CA ASN A 46 9.96 -17.57 7.05
C ASN A 46 10.29 -18.58 8.17
N ALA A 47 11.12 -18.18 9.15
CA ALA A 47 11.43 -19.00 10.32
C ALA A 47 10.32 -18.98 11.39
N ILE A 48 9.33 -18.08 11.28
CA ILE A 48 8.19 -18.03 12.21
C ILE A 48 7.31 -19.25 11.96
N SER A 49 7.25 -20.16 12.95
CA SER A 49 6.46 -21.38 12.85
C SER A 49 4.97 -21.07 12.70
N THR A 50 4.38 -21.51 11.58
CA THR A 50 2.95 -21.31 11.29
C THR A 50 2.01 -22.23 12.08
N ARG A 51 2.56 -23.14 12.91
CA ARG A 51 1.79 -24.17 13.62
C ARG A 51 1.78 -24.02 15.14
N LEU A 52 2.50 -23.05 15.70
CA LEU A 52 2.64 -22.86 17.13
C LEU A 52 2.47 -21.38 17.45
N ARG A 53 1.80 -21.09 18.56
CA ARG A 53 1.50 -19.72 19.00
C ARG A 53 2.77 -18.87 18.90
N PRO A 54 2.84 -17.89 17.99
CA PRO A 54 4.04 -17.07 17.84
C PRO A 54 4.32 -16.33 19.14
N THR A 55 5.59 -16.10 19.46
CA THR A 55 5.95 -15.25 20.59
C THR A 55 5.50 -13.80 20.31
N PRO A 56 5.28 -12.97 21.35
CA PRO A 56 4.95 -11.56 21.15
C PRO A 56 5.94 -10.83 20.23
N GLU A 57 7.23 -11.13 20.36
CA GLU A 57 8.29 -10.54 19.53
C GLU A 57 8.15 -10.95 18.04
N GLN A 58 7.77 -12.20 17.76
CA GLN A 58 7.51 -12.66 16.39
C GLN A 58 6.28 -11.98 15.78
N VAL A 59 5.24 -11.73 16.59
CA VAL A 59 4.06 -10.98 16.17
C VAL A 59 4.44 -9.55 15.82
N ASP A 60 5.15 -8.86 16.71
CA ASP A 60 5.57 -7.47 16.51
C ASP A 60 6.51 -7.34 15.30
N GLY A 61 7.44 -8.30 15.13
CA GLY A 61 8.31 -8.37 13.95
C GLY A 61 7.53 -8.52 12.65
N THR A 62 6.51 -9.40 12.63
CA THR A 62 5.64 -9.60 11.46
C THR A 62 4.85 -8.33 11.14
N ILE A 63 4.32 -7.65 12.17
CA ILE A 63 3.60 -6.38 12.01
C ILE A 63 4.52 -5.29 11.45
N ALA A 64 5.74 -5.17 11.99
CA ALA A 64 6.72 -4.19 11.53
C ALA A 64 7.11 -4.43 10.07
N ALA A 65 7.37 -5.68 9.70
CA ALA A 65 7.67 -6.10 8.33
C ALA A 65 6.51 -5.80 7.37
N GLY A 66 5.26 -6.06 7.77
CA GLY A 66 4.08 -5.71 6.97
C GLY A 66 3.96 -4.21 6.72
N ARG A 67 4.24 -3.39 7.73
CA ARG A 67 4.26 -1.92 7.58
C ARG A 67 5.37 -1.46 6.63
N GLU A 68 6.53 -2.11 6.66
CA GLU A 68 7.63 -1.80 5.76
C GLU A 68 7.33 -2.19 4.32
N ALA A 69 6.79 -3.40 4.10
CA ALA A 69 6.39 -3.85 2.77
C ALA A 69 5.43 -2.83 2.11
N VAL A 70 4.41 -2.36 2.84
CA VAL A 70 3.50 -1.31 2.34
C VAL A 70 4.23 0.00 1.99
N ARG A 71 5.23 0.42 2.79
CA ARG A 71 6.01 1.64 2.51
C ARG A 71 6.83 1.49 1.24
N VAL A 72 7.50 0.34 1.07
CA VAL A 72 8.32 0.03 -0.10
C VAL A 72 7.46 -0.02 -1.37
N THR A 73 6.32 -0.72 -1.34
CA THR A 73 5.42 -0.83 -2.50
C THR A 73 4.85 0.54 -2.90
N ARG A 74 4.40 1.35 -1.93
CA ARG A 74 3.95 2.73 -2.19
C ARG A 74 5.04 3.62 -2.79
N ALA A 75 6.29 3.46 -2.35
CA ALA A 75 7.43 4.19 -2.92
C ALA A 75 7.69 3.77 -4.37
N CYS A 76 7.49 2.49 -4.72
CA CYS A 76 7.58 2.00 -6.09
C CYS A 76 6.54 2.67 -7.01
N VAL A 77 5.30 2.84 -6.55
CA VAL A 77 4.23 3.50 -7.34
C VAL A 77 4.47 5.00 -7.53
N ARG A 78 4.96 5.72 -6.52
CA ARG A 78 5.37 7.13 -6.71
C ARG A 78 6.42 7.27 -7.80
N ARG A 79 7.36 6.33 -7.89
CA ARG A 79 8.47 6.34 -8.86
C ARG A 79 7.99 6.02 -10.28
N SER A 80 7.08 5.06 -10.42
CA SER A 80 6.54 4.63 -11.72
C SER A 80 5.47 5.57 -12.28
N ALA A 81 4.71 6.27 -11.43
CA ALA A 81 3.77 7.32 -11.83
C ALA A 81 4.44 8.58 -12.41
N GLY A 82 5.76 8.75 -12.21
CA GLY A 82 6.57 9.83 -12.77
C GLY A 82 7.07 9.62 -14.21
N ARG A 83 6.98 8.41 -14.77
CA ARG A 83 7.23 8.18 -16.21
C ARG A 83 5.94 8.45 -16.98
N LYS A 84 5.71 9.71 -17.36
CA LYS A 84 4.78 10.04 -18.43
C LYS A 84 5.57 10.65 -19.60
N ASN A 85 5.61 9.89 -20.69
CA ASN A 85 5.96 10.26 -22.07
C ASN A 85 7.43 10.63 -22.35
N ALA A 86 8.22 9.64 -22.78
CA ALA A 86 9.24 9.90 -23.80
C ALA A 86 8.57 9.69 -25.18
N PRO A 87 8.71 10.60 -26.15
CA PRO A 87 8.25 10.34 -27.51
C PRO A 87 9.22 9.33 -28.14
N GLU A 88 8.69 8.22 -28.65
CA GLU A 88 9.41 7.39 -29.63
C GLU A 88 9.34 8.10 -30.98
N SER A 89 10.51 8.29 -31.60
CA SER A 89 10.74 8.87 -32.92
C SER A 89 10.51 7.86 -34.04
#